data_AF-F8QXH5-F1
#
_entry.id   AF-F8QXH5-F1
#
_cell.length_a   1.000
_cell.length_b   1.000
_cell.length_c   1.000
_cell.angle_alpha   90.00
_cell.angle_beta   90.00
_cell.angle_gamma   90.00
#
_symmetry.space_group_name_H-M   'P 1'
#
loop_
_entity.id
_entity.type
_entity.pdbx_description
1 polymer ?
#
loop_
_entity_poly.entity_id
_entity_poly.type
_entity_poly.pdbx_seq_one_letter_code
_entity_poly.pdbx_strand_id
1 'polypeptide(L)'
;VRRFLARWGVEHRVSSPHYPRSNGHAEAAVKSVKKLILTTTQQGHLDEDAFARGLLELRNTPRAEGRSPAQVLFGHPMRSCVPAHHRSYAQQWQRAADECDAKAERLRKKAKLRHDASAR
;
A
#
# COMPACT_ATOMS: atom_id res chain seq x y z
N VAL A 1 -3.90 -26.25 -4.73
CA VAL A 1 -3.09 -25.03 -4.41
C VAL A 1 -1.64 -25.36 -4.03
N ARG A 2 -1.36 -26.17 -3.00
CA ARG A 2 0.02 -26.49 -2.57
C ARG A 2 0.97 -26.94 -3.69
N ARG A 3 0.55 -27.91 -4.52
CA ARG A 3 1.34 -28.39 -5.67
C ARG A 3 1.59 -27.30 -6.73
N PHE A 4 0.62 -26.39 -6.92
CA PHE A 4 0.78 -25.25 -7.81
C PHE A 4 1.82 -24.26 -7.25
N LEU A 5 1.69 -23.86 -5.98
CA LEU A 5 2.62 -22.93 -5.35
C LEU A 5 4.04 -23.48 -5.28
N ALA A 6 4.21 -24.77 -4.95
CA ALA A 6 5.51 -25.43 -4.96
C ALA A 6 6.18 -25.40 -6.35
N ARG A 7 5.41 -25.69 -7.42
CA ARG A 7 5.91 -25.63 -8.80
C ARG A 7 6.33 -24.21 -9.22
N TRP A 8 5.69 -23.19 -8.67
CA TRP A 8 6.02 -21.79 -8.94
C TRP A 8 7.04 -21.20 -7.94
N GLY A 9 7.58 -22.01 -7.03
CA GLY A 9 8.57 -21.55 -6.03
C GLY A 9 8.00 -20.60 -4.98
N VAL A 10 6.67 -20.62 -4.75
CA VAL A 10 6.00 -19.72 -3.81
C VAL A 10 5.85 -20.38 -2.44
N GLU A 11 6.43 -19.75 -1.41
CA GLU A 11 6.22 -20.15 -0.02
C GLU A 11 4.83 -19.71 0.46
N HIS A 12 3.95 -20.67 0.75
CA HIS A 12 2.61 -20.37 1.26
C HIS A 12 2.60 -20.27 2.78
N ARG A 13 2.54 -19.04 3.31
CA ARG A 13 2.36 -18.80 4.75
C ARG A 13 0.89 -18.58 5.09
N VAL A 14 0.36 -19.41 5.98
CA VAL A 14 -1.02 -19.34 6.45
C VAL A 14 -1.03 -18.89 7.91
N SER A 15 -1.84 -17.90 8.24
CA SER A 15 -2.08 -17.51 9.63
C SER A 15 -3.08 -18.44 10.29
N SER A 16 -2.97 -18.62 11.60
CA SER A 16 -3.97 -19.33 12.38
C SER A 16 -5.37 -18.71 12.19
N PRO A 17 -6.44 -19.53 12.17
CA PRO A 17 -7.80 -19.01 12.26
C PRO A 17 -7.94 -18.06 13.45
N HIS A 18 -8.80 -17.03 13.30
CA HIS A 18 -9.06 -16.02 14.33
C HIS A 18 -7.83 -15.20 14.77
N TYR A 19 -6.79 -15.09 13.93
CA TYR A 19 -5.64 -14.20 14.16
C TYR A 19 -5.64 -13.00 13.21
N PRO A 20 -6.59 -12.04 13.33
CA PRO A 20 -6.73 -10.92 12.39
C PRO A 20 -5.51 -9.99 12.37
N ARG A 21 -4.70 -10.00 13.45
CA ARG A 21 -3.51 -9.15 13.58
C ARG A 21 -2.48 -9.38 12.48
N SER A 22 -2.36 -10.60 11.95
CA SER A 22 -1.44 -10.87 10.83
C SER A 22 -1.96 -10.37 9.47
N ASN A 23 -3.25 -10.08 9.36
CA ASN A 23 -3.92 -9.77 8.08
C ASN A 23 -4.28 -8.28 7.91
N GLY A 24 -3.97 -7.43 8.90
CA GLY A 24 -4.41 -6.03 8.91
C GLY A 24 -3.98 -5.21 7.69
N HIS A 25 -2.81 -5.50 7.10
CA HIS A 25 -2.38 -4.82 5.86
C HIS A 25 -3.25 -5.18 4.65
N ALA A 26 -3.61 -6.47 4.50
CA ALA A 26 -4.49 -6.91 3.44
C ALA A 26 -5.89 -6.33 3.62
N GLU A 27 -6.42 -6.32 4.85
CA GLU A 27 -7.71 -5.73 5.18
C GLU A 27 -7.76 -4.24 4.88
N ALA A 28 -6.71 -3.48 5.23
CA ALA A 28 -6.61 -2.07 4.91
C ALA A 28 -6.58 -1.83 3.39
N ALA A 29 -5.83 -2.65 2.64
CA ALA A 29 -5.80 -2.56 1.18
C ALA A 29 -7.18 -2.85 0.55
N VAL A 30 -7.86 -3.92 1.01
CA VAL A 30 -9.23 -4.25 0.57
C VAL A 30 -10.19 -3.11 0.88
N LYS A 31 -10.10 -2.50 2.07
CA LYS A 31 -10.93 -1.34 2.44
C LYS A 31 -10.72 -0.16 1.49
N SER A 32 -9.46 0.17 1.17
CA SER A 32 -9.15 1.24 0.21
C SER A 32 -9.71 0.96 -1.18
N VAL A 33 -9.53 -0.26 -1.69
CA VAL A 33 -10.04 -0.64 -3.03
C VAL A 33 -11.56 -0.68 -3.05
N LYS A 34 -12.22 -1.20 -2.00
CA LYS A 34 -13.69 -1.15 -1.88
C LYS A 34 -14.21 0.29 -1.92
N LYS A 35 -13.55 1.20 -1.20
CA LYS A 35 -13.90 2.63 -1.25
C LYS A 35 -13.76 3.19 -2.66
N LEU A 36 -12.67 2.85 -3.36
CA LEU A 36 -12.45 3.26 -4.74
C LEU A 36 -13.56 2.74 -5.68
N ILE A 37 -13.94 1.47 -5.57
CA ILE A 37 -15.05 0.88 -6.32
C ILE A 37 -16.32 1.68 -6.06
N LEU A 38 -16.68 1.90 -4.79
CA LEU A 38 -17.88 2.66 -4.44
C LEU A 38 -17.89 4.08 -5.03
N THR A 39 -16.73 4.75 -5.10
CA THR A 39 -16.64 6.10 -5.68
C THR A 39 -16.66 6.13 -7.20
N THR A 40 -16.37 5.01 -7.86
CA THR A 40 -16.31 4.89 -9.33
C THR A 40 -17.48 4.10 -9.89
N THR A 41 -18.38 3.63 -9.04
CA THR A 41 -19.65 3.01 -9.44
C THR A 41 -20.76 4.06 -9.44
N GLN A 42 -21.47 4.17 -10.55
CA GLN A 42 -22.67 4.99 -10.69
C GLN A 42 -23.83 4.11 -11.10
N GLN A 43 -24.98 4.25 -10.42
CA GLN A 43 -26.21 3.48 -10.72
C GLN A 43 -25.99 1.94 -10.75
N GLY A 44 -25.05 1.43 -9.96
CA GLY A 44 -24.72 0.00 -9.93
C GLY A 44 -23.76 -0.48 -11.03
N HIS A 45 -23.31 0.41 -11.91
CA HIS A 45 -22.33 0.11 -12.95
C HIS A 45 -20.97 0.70 -12.60
N LEU A 46 -19.93 -0.12 -12.65
CA LEU A 46 -18.55 0.33 -12.45
C LEU A 46 -18.07 1.06 -13.71
N ASP A 47 -17.66 2.32 -13.55
CA ASP A 47 -16.89 3.01 -14.58
C ASP A 47 -15.44 2.48 -14.54
N GLU A 48 -15.11 1.66 -15.53
CA GLU A 48 -13.81 1.00 -15.63
C GLU A 48 -12.65 1.98 -15.85
N ASP A 49 -12.86 3.07 -16.61
CA ASP A 49 -11.83 4.08 -16.86
C ASP A 49 -11.58 4.90 -15.60
N ALA A 50 -12.66 5.35 -14.93
CA ALA A 50 -12.53 6.05 -13.66
C ALA A 50 -11.89 5.16 -12.58
N PHE A 51 -12.23 3.86 -12.55
CA PHE A 51 -11.60 2.90 -11.65
C PHE A 51 -10.10 2.72 -11.94
N ALA A 52 -9.72 2.57 -13.22
CA ALA A 52 -8.32 2.45 -13.62
C ALA A 52 -7.51 3.69 -13.24
N ARG A 53 -8.04 4.89 -13.48
CA ARG A 53 -7.41 6.17 -13.07
C ARG A 53 -7.30 6.29 -11.56
N GLY A 54 -8.37 5.95 -10.83
CA GLY A 54 -8.34 6.01 -9.36
C GLY A 54 -7.37 4.98 -8.76
N LEU A 55 -7.19 3.82 -9.39
CA LEU A 55 -6.21 2.82 -8.97
C LEU A 55 -4.77 3.31 -9.19
N LEU A 56 -4.52 4.03 -10.30
CA LEU A 56 -3.24 4.69 -10.56
C LEU A 56 -2.93 5.73 -9.47
N GLU A 57 -3.89 6.58 -9.11
CA GLU A 57 -3.71 7.57 -8.05
C GLU A 57 -3.52 6.93 -6.67
N LEU A 58 -4.25 5.87 -6.37
CA LEU A 58 -4.09 5.11 -5.11
C LEU A 58 -2.65 4.54 -4.99
N ARG A 59 -2.05 4.09 -6.10
CA ARG A 59 -0.66 3.61 -6.14
C ARG A 59 0.35 4.74 -6.00
N ASN A 60 0.01 5.95 -6.45
CA ASN A 60 0.84 7.14 -6.36
C ASN A 60 0.69 7.91 -5.04
N THR A 61 -0.33 7.61 -4.23
CA THR A 61 -0.59 8.33 -2.98
C THR A 61 0.38 7.89 -1.88
N PRO A 62 1.16 8.83 -1.29
CA PRO A 62 2.05 8.51 -0.18
C PRO A 62 1.30 7.99 1.05
N ARG A 63 1.87 6.97 1.71
CA ARG A 63 1.38 6.48 3.00
C ARG A 63 1.92 7.34 4.16
N ALA A 64 1.58 7.00 5.40
CA ALA A 64 1.99 7.75 6.59
C ALA A 64 3.53 7.89 6.72
N GLU A 65 4.27 6.86 6.27
CA GLU A 65 5.73 6.85 6.19
C GLU A 65 6.32 7.77 5.10
N GLY A 66 5.51 8.26 4.15
CA GLY A 66 5.92 9.25 3.15
C GLY A 66 6.23 8.70 1.76
N ARG A 67 6.29 7.38 1.57
CA ARG A 67 6.40 6.75 0.24
C ARG A 67 5.07 6.22 -0.25
N SER A 68 4.83 6.32 -1.54
CA SER A 68 3.71 5.66 -2.21
C SER A 68 4.04 4.22 -2.56
N PRO A 69 3.03 3.34 -2.77
CA PRO A 69 3.25 1.99 -3.28
C PRO A 69 4.10 1.94 -4.57
N ALA A 70 3.88 2.88 -5.49
CA ALA A 70 4.67 2.99 -6.71
C ALA A 70 6.14 3.30 -6.42
N GLN A 71 6.43 4.20 -5.48
CA GLN A 71 7.81 4.52 -5.08
C GLN A 71 8.50 3.34 -4.37
N VAL A 72 7.77 2.56 -3.58
CA VAL A 72 8.32 1.36 -2.93
C VAL A 72 8.71 0.29 -3.97
N LEU A 73 7.92 0.15 -5.03
CA LEU A 73 8.15 -0.88 -6.05
C LEU A 73 9.11 -0.44 -7.17
N PHE A 74 8.98 0.79 -7.66
CA PHE A 74 9.67 1.30 -8.84
C PHE A 74 10.72 2.38 -8.52
N GLY A 75 10.78 2.86 -7.28
CA GLY A 75 11.71 3.92 -6.86
C GLY A 75 11.26 5.34 -7.22
N HIS A 76 10.19 5.51 -7.99
CA HIS A 76 9.65 6.83 -8.39
C HIS A 76 8.12 6.82 -8.48
N PRO A 77 7.46 7.99 -8.40
CA PRO A 77 6.03 8.09 -8.72
C PRO A 77 5.75 7.70 -10.17
N MET A 78 4.58 7.09 -10.44
CA MET A 78 4.08 6.89 -11.80
C MET A 78 3.51 8.21 -12.35
N ARG A 79 3.53 8.40 -13.67
CA ARG A 79 2.84 9.52 -14.30
C ARG A 79 1.34 9.37 -14.04
N SER A 80 0.72 10.44 -13.54
CA SER A 80 -0.65 10.43 -13.04
C SER A 80 -1.51 11.43 -13.83
N CYS A 81 -2.83 11.41 -13.62
CA CYS A 81 -3.73 12.37 -14.26
C CYS A 81 -3.69 13.75 -13.57
N VAL A 82 -3.05 13.85 -12.41
CA VAL A 82 -2.88 15.08 -11.67
C VAL A 82 -1.60 15.78 -12.14
N PRO A 83 -1.65 17.10 -12.42
CA PRO A 83 -0.46 17.86 -12.74
C PRO A 83 0.59 17.72 -11.63
N ALA A 84 1.80 17.30 -12.01
CA ALA A 84 2.94 17.22 -11.11
C ALA A 84 4.11 18.02 -11.69
N HIS A 85 4.88 18.65 -10.81
CA HIS A 85 6.10 19.33 -11.21
C HIS A 85 7.10 18.30 -11.78
N HIS A 86 7.80 18.62 -12.87
CA HIS A 86 8.73 17.68 -13.53
C HIS A 86 9.79 17.12 -12.57
N ARG A 87 10.22 17.92 -11.58
CA ARG A 87 11.16 17.51 -10.52
C ARG A 87 10.61 16.46 -9.56
N SER A 88 9.29 16.25 -9.50
CA SER A 88 8.67 15.18 -8.70
C SER A 88 9.07 13.79 -9.19
N TYR A 89 9.56 13.68 -10.43
CA TYR A 89 10.07 12.44 -11.02
C TYR A 89 11.60 12.36 -11.06
N ALA A 90 12.32 13.37 -10.54
CA ALA A 90 13.79 13.44 -10.60
C ALA A 90 14.47 12.39 -9.69
N GLN A 91 15.67 11.95 -10.07
CA GLN A 91 16.35 10.73 -9.60
C GLN A 91 16.84 10.66 -8.14
N GLN A 92 16.51 11.65 -7.31
CA GLN A 92 17.12 11.88 -6.00
C GLN A 92 16.56 10.99 -4.87
N TRP A 93 16.49 9.67 -5.10
CA TRP A 93 15.64 8.73 -4.37
C TRP A 93 16.28 8.04 -3.16
N GLN A 94 17.60 8.00 -3.05
CA GLN A 94 18.27 7.28 -1.95
C GLN A 94 18.10 8.00 -0.61
N ARG A 95 18.39 9.31 -0.56
CA ARG A 95 18.24 10.11 0.68
C ARG A 95 16.78 10.17 1.17
N ALA A 96 15.84 10.34 0.24
CA ALA A 96 14.41 10.34 0.58
C ALA A 96 13.92 8.95 1.02
N ALA A 97 14.46 7.87 0.47
CA ALA A 97 14.13 6.52 0.90
C ALA A 97 14.60 6.24 2.33
N ASP A 98 15.86 6.56 2.64
CA ASP A 98 16.44 6.36 3.97
C ASP A 98 15.65 7.12 5.06
N GLU A 99 15.28 8.37 4.78
CA GLU A 99 14.44 9.17 5.67
C GLU A 99 13.05 8.56 5.88
N CYS A 100 12.42 8.07 4.80
CA CYS A 100 11.12 7.41 4.89
C CYS A 100 11.20 6.07 5.64
N ASP A 101 12.29 5.31 5.47
CA ASP A 101 12.55 4.08 6.20
C ASP A 101 12.77 4.37 7.69
N ALA A 102 13.58 5.38 8.03
CA ALA A 102 13.75 5.83 9.41
C ALA A 102 12.42 6.28 10.05
N LYS A 103 11.59 6.99 9.29
CA LYS A 103 10.24 7.40 9.72
C LYS A 103 9.32 6.19 9.92
N ALA A 104 9.34 5.21 9.01
CA ALA A 104 8.57 3.97 9.12
C ALA A 104 8.97 3.18 10.37
N GLU A 105 10.27 3.06 10.65
CA GLU A 105 10.78 2.42 11.86
C GLU A 105 10.35 3.15 13.13
N ARG A 106 10.37 4.48 13.15
CA ARG A 106 9.85 5.27 14.27
C ARG A 106 8.36 5.00 14.51
N LEU A 107 7.56 4.94 13.44
CA LEU A 107 6.13 4.64 13.53
C LEU A 107 5.89 3.21 14.04
N ARG A 108 6.66 2.22 13.56
CA ARG A 108 6.61 0.83 14.02
C ARG A 108 6.95 0.72 15.52
N LYS A 109 8.03 1.35 15.96
CA LYS A 109 8.43 1.38 17.38
C LYS A 109 7.34 2.01 18.25
N LYS A 110 6.77 3.14 17.84
CA LYS A 110 5.67 3.79 18.56
C LYS A 110 4.42 2.91 18.63
N ALA A 111 4.06 2.22 17.54
CA ALA A 111 2.93 1.30 17.51
C ALA A 111 3.16 0.12 18.46
N LYS A 112 4.38 -0.44 18.49
CA LYS A 112 4.78 -1.50 19.43
C LYS A 112 4.65 -1.03 20.89
N LEU A 113 5.22 0.11 21.23
CA LEU A 113 5.14 0.68 22.59
C LEU A 113 3.70 0.87 23.06
N ARG A 114 2.82 1.40 22.18
CA ARG A 114 1.38 1.56 22.51
C ARG A 114 0.71 0.22 22.76
N HIS A 115 0.98 -0.78 21.92
CA HIS A 115 0.42 -2.11 22.09
C HIS A 115 0.86 -2.76 23.41
N ASP A 116 2.16 -2.70 23.71
CA ASP A 116 2.74 -3.30 24.91
C ASP A 116 2.23 -2.63 26.19
N ALA A 117 1.96 -1.31 26.14
CA ALA A 117 1.34 -0.58 27.25
C ALA A 117 -0.14 -0.96 27.47
N SER A 118 -0.90 -1.24 26.40
CA SER A 118 -2.31 -1.64 26.48
C SER A 118 -2.54 -3.12 26.82
N ALA A 119 -1.49 -3.93 26.81
CA ALA A 119 -1.55 -5.38 27.07
C ALA A 119 -1.32 -5.73 28.55
N ARG A 120 -1.29 -4.73 29.45
CA ARG A 120 -1.21 -4.90 30.91
C ARG A 120 -2.56 -4.73 31.57
#